data_AF-A0A383BQF8-F1
#
_entry.id   AF-A0A383BQF8-F1
#
_cell.length_a   1.000
_cell.length_b   1.000
_cell.length_c   1.000
_cell.angle_alpha   90.00
_cell.angle_beta   90.00
_cell.angle_gamma   90.00
#
_symmetry.space_group_name_H-M   'P 1'
#
loop_
_entity.id
_entity.type
_entity.pdbx_description
1 polymer ?
#
loop_
_entity_poly.entity_id
_entity_poly.type
_entity_poly.pdbx_seq_one_letter_code
_entity_poly.pdbx_strand_id
1 'polypeptide(L)'
;VKFNQRIVHIALSLALTTSVAACGSDSETDDTATGDLVEVNSWCDAGLGGDAGTRTLEADLASAHVGHRLFGPSTDWLGADATLTTMLEGDAPFSDSLLSTYAAEFDSICAADATDGVTTGVIITSEGTVAVIRPGIDAPSSLPDGTTAVVVDLRNMFVGADAAAAASIAMSMDVELGIRTQRRFLGFPSQDADNSWTHYESSL
;
A
#
# COMPACT_ATOMS: atom_id res chain seq x y z
N VAL A 1 0.30 28.06 -14.86
CA VAL A 1 1.39 27.37 -14.13
C VAL A 1 0.88 25.98 -13.84
N LYS A 2 1.45 24.93 -14.43
CA LYS A 2 1.09 23.55 -14.09
C LYS A 2 1.80 23.20 -12.79
N PHE A 3 1.05 22.97 -11.72
CA PHE A 3 1.59 22.52 -10.44
C PHE A 3 1.64 20.98 -10.49
N ASN A 4 2.84 20.40 -10.38
CA ASN A 4 3.00 18.98 -10.05
C ASN A 4 2.53 18.82 -8.60
N GLN A 5 1.34 18.28 -8.38
CA GLN A 5 0.78 18.11 -7.03
C GLN A 5 1.22 16.78 -6.42
N ARG A 6 1.73 16.87 -5.19
CA ARG A 6 2.14 15.77 -4.32
C ARG A 6 0.90 15.25 -3.57
N ILE A 7 0.72 13.94 -3.44
CA ILE A 7 -0.40 13.31 -2.71
C ILE A 7 0.12 12.42 -1.59
N VAL A 8 -0.57 12.46 -0.44
CA VAL A 8 -0.27 11.71 0.78
C VAL A 8 -1.28 10.58 0.98
N HIS A 9 -0.82 9.40 1.39
CA HIS A 9 -1.65 8.29 1.89
C HIS A 9 -1.46 8.13 3.40
N ILE A 10 -2.56 7.91 4.14
CA ILE A 10 -2.56 7.67 5.59
C ILE A 10 -3.06 6.24 5.85
N ALA A 11 -2.24 5.41 6.52
CA ALA A 11 -2.51 3.99 6.84
C ALA A 11 -2.71 3.76 8.35
N LEU A 12 -3.50 2.74 8.74
CA LEU A 12 -4.16 2.83 10.04
C LEU A 12 -4.72 1.55 10.75
N SER A 13 -4.63 1.44 12.11
CA SER A 13 -4.71 0.16 12.89
C SER A 13 -5.57 0.14 14.20
N LEU A 14 -6.27 -1.00 14.49
CA LEU A 14 -7.11 -1.28 15.70
C LEU A 14 -6.96 -2.76 16.19
N ALA A 15 -6.98 -3.07 17.50
CA ALA A 15 -6.58 -4.40 18.06
C ALA A 15 -7.61 -5.10 18.99
N LEU A 16 -7.72 -6.44 18.91
CA LEU A 16 -8.42 -7.33 19.86
C LEU A 16 -7.78 -8.74 19.89
N THR A 17 -7.76 -9.40 21.06
CA THR A 17 -6.88 -10.56 21.38
C THR A 17 -7.53 -11.95 21.26
N THR A 18 -6.73 -12.97 20.93
CA THR A 18 -6.65 -14.33 21.56
C THR A 18 -5.72 -15.27 20.77
N SER A 19 -5.20 -16.31 21.43
CA SER A 19 -3.96 -17.07 21.12
C SER A 19 -4.18 -18.58 20.90
N VAL A 20 -3.48 -19.24 19.93
CA VAL A 20 -2.98 -20.65 19.97
C VAL A 20 -1.85 -20.88 18.92
N ALA A 21 -1.00 -21.90 19.12
CA ALA A 21 0.33 -22.17 18.57
C ALA A 21 0.48 -23.23 17.42
N ALA A 22 1.66 -23.16 16.75
CA ALA A 22 2.54 -24.20 16.15
C ALA A 22 2.34 -24.74 14.71
N CYS A 23 3.45 -24.71 13.92
CA CYS A 23 3.96 -25.63 12.85
C CYS A 23 4.90 -24.81 11.91
N GLY A 24 6.00 -25.23 11.28
CA GLY A 24 6.69 -26.50 10.99
C GLY A 24 7.69 -26.18 9.84
N SER A 25 8.93 -26.65 9.90
CA SER A 25 10.05 -26.15 9.06
C SER A 25 10.17 -26.81 7.69
N ASP A 26 9.92 -26.07 6.61
CA ASP A 26 10.25 -26.45 5.22
C ASP A 26 11.42 -25.60 4.68
N SER A 27 12.33 -26.25 3.96
CA SER A 27 13.59 -25.68 3.47
C SER A 27 13.39 -25.08 2.07
N GLU A 28 13.22 -23.77 1.99
CA GLU A 28 13.16 -23.03 0.71
C GLU A 28 14.57 -22.75 0.16
N THR A 29 14.69 -22.81 -1.16
CA THR A 29 15.93 -22.55 -1.90
C THR A 29 16.04 -21.04 -2.09
N ASP A 30 17.14 -20.47 -1.62
CA ASP A 30 17.40 -19.04 -1.51
C ASP A 30 17.62 -18.42 -2.90
N ASP A 31 16.54 -18.03 -3.58
CA ASP A 31 16.58 -17.18 -4.77
C ASP A 31 16.96 -15.76 -4.35
N THR A 32 18.27 -15.51 -4.29
CA THR A 32 18.87 -14.25 -3.88
C THR A 32 18.61 -13.15 -4.92
N ALA A 33 17.45 -12.51 -4.85
CA ALA A 33 17.27 -11.18 -5.43
C ALA A 33 18.13 -10.20 -4.60
N THR A 34 19.36 -9.93 -5.06
CA THR A 34 20.35 -9.03 -4.43
C THR A 34 19.96 -7.56 -4.59
N GLY A 35 18.82 -7.15 -4.06
CA GLY A 35 18.65 -5.80 -3.55
C GLY A 35 18.99 -5.84 -2.07
N ASP A 36 20.02 -5.11 -1.63
CA ASP A 36 20.32 -4.98 -0.20
C ASP A 36 19.03 -4.53 0.50
N LEU A 37 18.47 -5.40 1.35
CA LEU A 37 17.34 -5.04 2.19
C LEU A 37 17.82 -3.96 3.16
N VAL A 38 17.39 -2.73 2.93
CA VAL A 38 17.71 -1.61 3.80
C VAL A 38 16.76 -1.67 4.99
N GLU A 39 17.30 -1.94 6.17
CA GLU A 39 16.56 -1.76 7.42
C GLU A 39 16.20 -0.28 7.57
N VAL A 40 14.91 -0.02 7.75
CA VAL A 40 14.34 1.31 7.90
C VAL A 40 14.15 1.63 9.39
N ASN A 41 14.52 2.85 9.80
CA ASN A 41 14.44 3.26 11.21
C ASN A 41 13.04 3.78 11.59
N SER A 42 12.21 4.08 10.59
CA SER A 42 10.85 4.56 10.72
C SER A 42 9.95 3.85 9.73
N TRP A 43 8.70 3.60 10.11
CA TRP A 43 7.70 3.09 9.18
C TRP A 43 7.42 4.09 8.03
N CYS A 44 7.69 5.39 8.24
CA CYS A 44 7.63 6.39 7.18
C CYS A 44 8.64 6.13 6.07
N ASP A 45 9.83 5.64 6.42
CA ASP A 45 10.88 5.34 5.45
C ASP A 45 10.53 4.08 4.64
N ALA A 46 9.69 3.20 5.20
CA ALA A 46 9.13 2.04 4.52
C ALA A 46 7.99 2.41 3.55
N GLY A 47 7.33 3.54 3.80
CA GLY A 47 6.18 4.00 3.04
C GLY A 47 6.60 4.59 1.69
N LEU A 48 6.17 3.95 0.60
CA LEU A 48 6.28 4.54 -0.73
C LEU A 48 5.02 5.35 -1.04
N GLY A 49 5.21 6.56 -1.55
CA GLY A 49 4.11 7.34 -2.13
C GLY A 49 3.57 6.66 -3.39
N GLY A 50 2.26 6.74 -3.59
CA GLY A 50 1.61 6.27 -4.82
C GLY A 50 1.82 7.22 -6.00
N ASP A 51 1.19 6.93 -7.14
CA ASP A 51 1.16 7.90 -8.23
C ASP A 51 0.29 9.11 -7.86
N ALA A 52 0.58 10.25 -8.50
CA ALA A 52 -0.28 11.42 -8.44
C ALA A 52 -1.69 11.10 -9.02
N GLY A 53 -2.69 11.21 -8.17
CA GLY A 53 -4.11 11.18 -8.50
C GLY A 53 -4.62 12.47 -9.15
N THR A 54 -5.92 12.49 -9.45
CA THR A 54 -6.58 13.59 -10.16
C THR A 54 -7.30 14.59 -9.24
N ARG A 55 -7.33 14.31 -7.94
CA ARG A 55 -7.96 15.18 -6.93
C ARG A 55 -7.05 16.38 -6.64
N THR A 56 -7.65 17.44 -6.11
CA THR A 56 -6.88 18.58 -5.62
C THR A 56 -6.28 18.24 -4.27
N LEU A 57 -5.17 18.90 -3.92
CA LEU A 57 -4.51 18.76 -2.62
C LEU A 57 -5.50 18.91 -1.44
N GLU A 58 -6.45 19.83 -1.52
CA GLU A 58 -7.47 20.04 -0.47
C GLU A 58 -8.35 18.80 -0.27
N ALA A 59 -8.78 18.18 -1.37
CA ALA A 59 -9.62 17.00 -1.33
C ALA A 59 -8.85 15.76 -0.85
N ASP A 60 -7.59 15.61 -1.26
CA ASP A 60 -6.72 14.54 -0.76
C ASP A 60 -6.41 14.72 0.73
N LEU A 61 -6.06 15.92 1.17
CA LEU A 61 -5.81 16.23 2.59
C LEU A 61 -7.05 15.98 3.46
N ALA A 62 -8.23 16.43 3.01
CA ALA A 62 -9.48 16.17 3.73
C ALA A 62 -9.77 14.66 3.84
N SER A 63 -9.59 13.92 2.75
CA SER A 63 -9.75 12.46 2.72
C SER A 63 -8.78 11.76 3.66
N ALA A 64 -7.51 12.17 3.64
CA ALA A 64 -6.46 11.66 4.49
C ALA A 64 -6.76 11.93 5.97
N HIS A 65 -7.13 13.17 6.30
CA HIS A 65 -7.48 13.59 7.67
C HIS A 65 -8.69 12.81 8.23
N VAL A 66 -9.73 12.60 7.43
CA VAL A 66 -10.88 11.75 7.83
C VAL A 66 -10.43 10.31 8.08
N GLY A 67 -9.54 9.78 7.24
CA GLY A 67 -8.92 8.47 7.45
C GLY A 67 -8.17 8.39 8.77
N HIS A 68 -7.31 9.39 9.04
CA HIS A 68 -6.60 9.52 10.31
C HIS A 68 -7.55 9.48 11.50
N ARG A 69 -8.61 10.30 11.46
CA ARG A 69 -9.60 10.39 12.53
C ARG A 69 -10.37 9.10 12.77
N LEU A 70 -10.82 8.44 11.70
CA LEU A 70 -11.76 7.32 11.83
C LEU A 70 -11.08 6.04 12.26
N PHE A 71 -9.87 5.83 11.79
CA PHE A 71 -9.21 4.58 12.06
C PHE A 71 -8.21 4.75 13.24
N GLY A 72 -7.79 6.01 13.54
CA GLY A 72 -6.49 6.44 14.12
C GLY A 72 -5.93 5.57 15.23
N PRO A 73 -4.61 5.27 15.31
CA PRO A 73 -4.11 4.71 16.57
C PRO A 73 -4.17 5.77 17.68
N SER A 74 -4.13 7.06 17.32
CA SER A 74 -4.37 8.16 18.24
C SER A 74 -5.86 8.31 18.56
N THR A 75 -6.17 8.47 19.85
CA THR A 75 -7.52 8.79 20.32
C THR A 75 -7.77 10.30 20.42
N ASP A 76 -6.75 11.14 20.24
CA ASP A 76 -6.86 12.60 20.30
C ASP A 76 -7.19 13.21 18.93
N TRP A 77 -8.36 12.85 18.41
CA TRP A 77 -8.83 13.40 17.13
C TRP A 77 -9.23 14.88 17.23
N LEU A 78 -9.59 15.38 18.42
CA LEU A 78 -9.87 16.80 18.62
C LEU A 78 -8.59 17.64 18.53
N GLY A 79 -7.48 17.17 19.10
CA GLY A 79 -6.16 17.78 18.92
C GLY A 79 -5.75 17.78 17.45
N ALA A 80 -6.02 16.69 16.72
CA ALA A 80 -5.76 16.63 15.29
C ALA A 80 -6.60 17.63 14.47
N ASP A 81 -7.89 17.76 14.76
CA ASP A 81 -8.81 18.72 14.12
C ASP A 81 -8.35 20.17 14.40
N ALA A 82 -7.95 20.49 15.64
CA ALA A 82 -7.48 21.82 16.04
C ALA A 82 -6.13 22.19 15.38
N THR A 83 -5.23 21.21 15.29
CA THR A 83 -3.93 21.36 14.61
C THR A 83 -4.13 21.66 13.13
N LEU A 84 -4.97 20.89 12.44
CA LEU A 84 -5.28 21.14 11.03
C LEU A 84 -5.92 22.52 10.85
N THR A 85 -6.89 22.88 11.70
CA THR A 85 -7.56 24.20 11.63
C THR A 85 -6.55 25.34 11.73
N THR A 86 -5.63 25.28 12.70
CA THR A 86 -4.57 26.28 12.89
C THR A 86 -3.68 26.41 11.66
N MET A 87 -3.32 25.29 11.03
CA MET A 87 -2.51 25.29 9.82
C MET A 87 -3.25 25.89 8.61
N LEU A 88 -4.55 25.64 8.50
CA LEU A 88 -5.40 26.18 7.43
C LEU A 88 -5.72 27.67 7.59
N GLU A 89 -5.54 28.25 8.79
CA GLU A 89 -5.67 29.68 9.03
C GLU A 89 -4.40 30.47 8.66
N GLY A 90 -3.30 29.79 8.36
CA GLY A 90 -2.03 30.41 7.99
C GLY A 90 -2.03 31.05 6.59
N ASP A 91 -0.95 31.76 6.26
CA ASP A 91 -0.83 32.53 5.00
C ASP A 91 -0.76 31.65 3.73
N ALA A 92 -0.47 30.35 3.87
CA ALA A 92 -0.33 29.40 2.77
C ALA A 92 -0.91 28.01 3.12
N PRO A 93 -2.26 27.90 3.22
CA PRO A 93 -2.95 26.74 3.80
C PRO A 93 -2.85 25.44 2.99
N PHE A 94 -2.24 25.50 1.80
CA PHE A 94 -2.01 24.36 0.91
C PHE A 94 -0.63 24.43 0.25
N SER A 95 0.37 24.92 0.98
CA SER A 95 1.77 24.84 0.56
C SER A 95 2.29 23.40 0.64
N ASP A 96 3.29 23.05 -0.19
CA ASP A 96 3.94 21.73 -0.14
C ASP A 96 4.47 21.40 1.26
N SER A 97 4.94 22.40 2.01
CA SER A 97 5.42 22.26 3.39
C SER A 97 4.32 21.99 4.43
N LEU A 98 3.06 22.29 4.11
CA LEU A 98 1.95 22.06 5.04
C LEU A 98 1.78 20.57 5.33
N LEU A 99 1.88 19.72 4.32
CA LEU A 99 1.72 18.27 4.48
C LEU A 99 2.80 17.65 5.36
N SER A 100 4.07 18.04 5.15
CA SER A 100 5.17 17.58 5.98
C SER A 100 5.04 18.08 7.42
N THR A 101 4.58 19.32 7.60
CA THR A 101 4.35 19.89 8.94
C THR A 101 3.20 19.19 9.65
N TYR A 102 2.08 18.97 8.95
CA TYR A 102 0.93 18.25 9.49
C TYR A 102 1.28 16.81 9.88
N ALA A 103 2.01 16.07 9.02
CA ALA A 103 2.44 14.71 9.33
C ALA A 103 3.38 14.66 10.55
N ALA A 104 4.29 15.62 10.70
CA ALA A 104 5.23 15.68 11.82
C ALA A 104 4.58 15.86 13.20
N GLU A 105 3.31 16.28 13.26
CA GLU A 105 2.55 16.39 14.51
C GLU A 105 2.05 15.03 15.02
N PHE A 106 2.18 13.95 14.23
CA PHE A 106 1.66 12.63 14.59
C PHE A 106 2.67 11.52 14.30
N ASP A 107 3.00 10.73 15.32
CA ASP A 107 3.92 9.57 15.20
C ASP A 107 3.41 8.50 14.22
N SER A 108 2.09 8.48 13.99
CA SER A 108 1.38 7.51 13.14
C SER A 108 0.96 8.07 11.78
N ILE A 109 1.47 9.23 11.36
CA ILE A 109 1.24 9.74 10.00
C ILE A 109 2.57 10.03 9.32
N CYS A 110 2.64 9.72 8.02
CA CYS A 110 3.76 10.12 7.18
C CYS A 110 3.22 10.91 5.98
N ALA A 111 4.02 11.86 5.50
CA ALA A 111 3.86 12.45 4.19
C ALA A 111 4.93 11.84 3.27
N ALA A 112 4.48 11.23 2.18
CA ALA A 112 5.36 10.72 1.13
C ALA A 112 5.08 11.50 -0.16
N ASP A 113 6.13 11.72 -0.96
CA ASP A 113 5.97 12.33 -2.28
C ASP A 113 5.27 11.34 -3.21
N ALA A 114 4.21 11.81 -3.87
CA ALA A 114 3.64 11.07 -4.97
C ALA A 114 4.63 11.03 -6.13
N THR A 115 4.64 9.92 -6.86
CA THR A 115 5.41 9.81 -8.09
C THR A 115 4.58 10.33 -9.27
N ASP A 116 5.25 10.95 -10.25
CA ASP A 116 4.60 11.25 -11.52
C ASP A 116 4.29 9.90 -12.18
N GLY A 117 3.05 9.43 -12.02
CA GLY A 117 2.65 8.10 -12.46
C GLY A 117 2.92 7.95 -13.95
N VAL A 118 3.82 7.05 -14.31
CA VAL A 118 3.98 6.65 -15.70
C VAL A 118 2.77 5.81 -16.03
N THR A 119 1.89 6.32 -16.88
CA THR A 119 0.77 5.55 -17.39
C THR A 119 1.33 4.36 -18.16
N THR A 120 1.23 3.16 -17.58
CA THR A 120 1.71 1.94 -18.22
C THR A 120 0.54 1.11 -18.75
N GLY A 121 0.70 0.57 -19.95
CA GLY A 121 -0.15 -0.52 -20.43
C GLY A 121 -0.02 -1.75 -19.53
N VAL A 122 -0.93 -2.71 -19.69
CA VAL A 122 -0.83 -4.00 -18.99
C VAL A 122 0.50 -4.69 -19.34
N ILE A 123 1.16 -5.23 -18.33
CA ILE A 123 2.38 -6.02 -18.50
C ILE A 123 2.05 -7.46 -18.17
N ILE A 124 2.39 -8.37 -19.07
CA ILE A 124 2.25 -9.81 -18.84
C ILE A 124 3.64 -10.42 -18.97
N THR A 125 4.12 -11.03 -17.90
CA THR A 125 5.34 -11.85 -17.90
C THR A 125 4.99 -13.31 -17.65
N SER A 126 5.87 -14.22 -18.06
CA SER A 126 5.69 -15.66 -17.90
C SER A 126 6.81 -16.22 -17.04
N GLU A 127 6.43 -16.92 -15.98
CA GLU A 127 7.31 -17.63 -15.06
C GLU A 127 6.95 -19.13 -15.14
N GLY A 128 7.60 -19.84 -16.07
CA GLY A 128 7.23 -21.22 -16.39
C GLY A 128 5.81 -21.31 -16.98
N THR A 129 4.89 -22.00 -16.30
CA THR A 129 3.48 -22.10 -16.72
C THR A 129 2.57 -21.06 -16.03
N VAL A 130 3.15 -20.14 -15.26
CA VAL A 130 2.41 -19.09 -14.55
C VAL A 130 2.51 -17.78 -15.32
N ALA A 131 1.38 -17.17 -15.66
CA ALA A 131 1.34 -15.82 -16.19
C ALA A 131 1.19 -14.81 -15.06
N VAL A 132 2.09 -13.82 -14.98
CA VAL A 132 2.02 -12.72 -14.02
C VAL A 132 1.50 -11.49 -14.76
N ILE A 133 0.29 -11.05 -14.42
CA ILE A 133 -0.36 -9.87 -14.98
C ILE A 133 -0.17 -8.72 -14.01
N ARG A 134 0.52 -7.67 -14.44
CA ARG A 134 0.49 -6.38 -13.77
C ARG A 134 -0.56 -5.51 -14.48
N PRO A 135 -1.66 -5.13 -13.80
CA PRO A 135 -2.70 -4.32 -14.41
C PRO A 135 -2.15 -2.97 -14.90
N GLY A 136 -2.63 -2.53 -16.05
CA GLY A 136 -2.36 -1.22 -16.62
C GLY A 136 -3.65 -0.55 -17.08
N ILE A 137 -3.56 0.48 -17.91
CA ILE A 137 -4.73 1.19 -18.45
C ILE A 137 -5.53 0.38 -19.48
N ASP A 138 -4.90 -0.61 -20.10
CA ASP A 138 -5.50 -1.46 -21.12
C ASP A 138 -5.77 -2.85 -20.54
N ALA A 139 -6.80 -3.51 -21.06
CA ALA A 139 -7.02 -4.92 -20.74
C ALA A 139 -6.01 -5.82 -21.49
N PRO A 140 -5.51 -6.90 -20.86
CA PRO A 140 -4.68 -7.86 -21.56
C PRO A 140 -5.43 -8.48 -22.74
N SER A 141 -4.83 -8.49 -23.93
CA SER A 141 -5.49 -9.01 -25.14
C SER A 141 -5.54 -10.54 -25.17
N SER A 142 -4.54 -11.19 -24.56
CA SER A 142 -4.39 -12.65 -24.49
C SER A 142 -3.31 -13.01 -23.47
N LEU A 143 -3.34 -14.24 -22.97
CA LEU A 143 -2.27 -14.79 -22.14
C LEU A 143 -1.26 -15.58 -22.98
N PRO A 144 -0.03 -15.78 -22.49
CA PRO A 144 0.94 -16.65 -23.13
C PRO A 144 0.42 -18.08 -23.30
N ASP A 145 0.79 -18.75 -24.38
CA ASP A 145 0.44 -20.15 -24.61
C ASP A 145 1.01 -21.05 -23.51
N GLY A 146 0.24 -22.06 -23.10
CA GLY A 146 0.65 -23.00 -22.05
C GLY A 146 0.51 -22.46 -20.61
N THR A 147 -0.13 -21.30 -20.42
CA THR A 147 -0.48 -20.78 -19.09
C THR A 147 -1.43 -21.75 -18.37
N THR A 148 -1.02 -22.25 -17.20
CA THR A 148 -1.85 -23.11 -16.32
C THR A 148 -2.29 -22.40 -15.05
N ALA A 149 -1.71 -21.26 -14.73
CA ALA A 149 -2.07 -20.44 -13.57
C ALA A 149 -1.82 -18.95 -13.86
N VAL A 150 -2.57 -18.07 -13.18
CA VAL A 150 -2.45 -16.62 -13.33
C VAL A 150 -2.25 -15.96 -11.97
N VAL A 151 -1.31 -15.02 -11.90
CA VAL A 151 -1.09 -14.14 -10.75
C VAL A 151 -1.38 -12.71 -11.18
N VAL A 152 -2.24 -12.02 -10.42
CA VAL A 152 -2.46 -10.58 -10.61
C VAL A 152 -1.55 -9.82 -9.63
N ASP A 153 -0.48 -9.21 -10.14
CA ASP A 153 0.50 -8.46 -9.36
C ASP A 153 0.02 -7.02 -9.12
N LEU A 154 -0.43 -6.75 -7.89
CA LEU A 154 -0.94 -5.45 -7.48
C LEU A 154 0.11 -4.54 -6.80
N ARG A 155 1.35 -5.02 -6.64
CA ARG A 155 2.35 -4.32 -5.81
C ARG A 155 2.84 -3.00 -6.39
N ASN A 156 2.87 -2.88 -7.73
CA ASN A 156 3.36 -1.71 -8.46
C ASN A 156 2.34 -1.29 -9.53
N MET A 157 1.08 -1.25 -9.14
CA MET A 157 -0.02 -0.95 -10.06
C MET A 157 -0.17 0.58 -10.22
N PHE A 158 -0.29 1.02 -11.47
CA PHE A 158 -0.56 2.43 -11.78
C PHE A 158 -1.93 2.88 -11.23
N VAL A 159 -2.02 4.12 -10.72
CA VAL A 159 -3.27 4.72 -10.23
C VAL A 159 -4.25 4.93 -11.39
N GLY A 160 -5.27 4.07 -11.46
CA GLY A 160 -6.24 4.03 -12.56
C GLY A 160 -6.09 2.80 -13.46
N ALA A 161 -5.16 1.88 -13.15
CA ALA A 161 -5.13 0.59 -13.80
C ALA A 161 -6.42 -0.21 -13.55
N ASP A 162 -6.86 -0.95 -14.56
CA ASP A 162 -8.08 -1.74 -14.50
C ASP A 162 -7.81 -3.13 -13.90
N ALA A 163 -7.65 -3.16 -12.57
CA ALA A 163 -7.47 -4.41 -11.83
C ALA A 163 -8.65 -5.38 -12.02
N ALA A 164 -9.87 -4.84 -12.21
CA ALA A 164 -11.06 -5.64 -12.43
C ALA A 164 -11.01 -6.34 -13.81
N ALA A 165 -10.57 -5.64 -14.86
CA ALA A 165 -10.34 -6.26 -16.16
C ALA A 165 -9.26 -7.35 -16.10
N ALA A 166 -8.12 -7.09 -15.44
CA ALA A 166 -7.08 -8.10 -15.25
C ALA A 166 -7.60 -9.34 -14.51
N ALA A 167 -8.37 -9.15 -13.44
CA ALA A 167 -9.01 -10.23 -12.71
C ALA A 167 -10.07 -10.97 -13.55
N SER A 168 -10.84 -10.27 -14.37
CA SER A 168 -11.86 -10.87 -15.23
C SER A 168 -11.25 -11.85 -16.24
N ILE A 169 -10.07 -11.52 -16.77
CA ILE A 169 -9.35 -12.41 -17.70
C ILE A 169 -8.87 -13.65 -16.96
N ALA A 170 -8.27 -13.48 -15.77
CA ALA A 170 -7.90 -14.61 -14.91
C ALA A 170 -9.10 -15.52 -14.59
N MET A 171 -10.29 -14.94 -14.37
CA MET A 171 -11.52 -15.67 -14.06
C MET A 171 -12.21 -16.31 -15.27
N SER A 172 -11.98 -15.79 -16.48
CA SER A 172 -12.55 -16.33 -17.72
C SER A 172 -11.81 -17.55 -18.26
N MET A 173 -10.64 -17.85 -17.70
CA MET A 173 -9.90 -19.05 -18.02
C MET A 173 -10.54 -20.28 -17.38
N ASP A 174 -10.45 -21.41 -18.08
CA ASP A 174 -10.71 -22.73 -17.52
C ASP A 174 -9.47 -23.21 -16.75
N VAL A 175 -9.08 -22.43 -15.74
CA VAL A 175 -7.99 -22.74 -14.82
C VAL A 175 -8.56 -23.11 -13.46
N GLU A 176 -8.01 -24.17 -12.88
CA GLU A 176 -8.32 -24.57 -11.52
C GLU A 176 -7.85 -23.46 -10.57
N LEU A 177 -8.80 -22.70 -10.04
CA LEU A 177 -8.49 -21.64 -9.07
C LEU A 177 -7.89 -22.30 -7.83
N GLY A 178 -6.64 -21.95 -7.52
CA GLY A 178 -6.03 -22.33 -6.26
C GLY A 178 -6.88 -21.81 -5.11
N ILE A 179 -7.51 -22.71 -4.35
CA ILE A 179 -8.34 -22.38 -3.16
C ILE A 179 -7.44 -21.94 -1.98
N ARG A 180 -6.14 -21.73 -2.21
CA ARG A 180 -5.21 -21.24 -1.20
C ARG A 180 -5.37 -19.73 -1.11
N THR A 181 -6.23 -19.32 -0.19
CA THR A 181 -6.15 -17.98 0.38
C THR A 181 -4.80 -17.87 1.08
N GLN A 182 -3.79 -17.28 0.43
CA GLN A 182 -2.62 -16.78 1.13
C GLN A 182 -3.17 -15.85 2.20
N ARG A 183 -2.88 -16.15 3.48
CA ARG A 183 -3.39 -15.38 4.61
C ARG A 183 -3.16 -13.91 4.28
N ARG A 184 -4.23 -13.11 4.29
CA ARG A 184 -4.11 -11.64 4.35
C ARG A 184 -3.00 -11.34 5.35
N PHE A 185 -2.03 -10.54 4.97
CA PHE A 185 -0.99 -10.02 5.88
C PHE A 185 -1.66 -9.69 7.22
N LEU A 186 -1.48 -10.55 8.24
CA LEU A 186 -2.26 -10.52 9.49
C LEU A 186 -1.63 -9.51 10.45
N GLY A 187 -1.56 -8.25 9.99
CA GLY A 187 -1.08 -7.12 10.76
C GLY A 187 0.30 -6.62 10.33
N PHE A 188 0.48 -5.31 10.48
CA PHE A 188 1.79 -4.68 10.54
C PHE A 188 2.55 -5.18 11.77
N PRO A 189 3.88 -5.26 11.71
CA PRO A 189 4.68 -5.55 12.91
C PRO A 189 4.32 -4.52 13.99
N SER A 190 3.92 -5.00 15.16
CA SER A 190 3.67 -4.13 16.32
C SER A 190 4.98 -3.93 17.06
N GLN A 191 5.25 -2.68 17.39
CA GLN A 191 6.31 -2.35 18.33
C GLN A 191 5.76 -2.54 19.74
N ASP A 192 6.35 -3.47 20.49
CA ASP A 192 5.99 -3.67 21.89
C ASP A 192 6.40 -2.45 22.74
N ALA A 193 5.88 -2.33 23.95
CA ALA A 193 6.18 -1.22 24.86
C ALA A 193 7.69 -1.12 25.23
N ASP A 194 8.47 -2.14 24.90
CA ASP A 194 9.93 -2.20 25.04
C ASP A 194 10.70 -1.89 23.75
N ASN A 195 10.02 -1.37 22.72
CA ASN A 195 10.57 -1.04 21.41
C ASN A 195 11.02 -2.24 20.55
N SER A 196 10.72 -3.48 20.94
CA SER A 196 11.02 -4.65 20.12
C SER A 196 10.00 -4.81 18.97
N TRP A 197 10.51 -5.18 17.79
CA TRP A 197 9.70 -5.46 16.60
C TRP A 197 9.44 -6.96 16.52
N THR A 198 8.18 -7.38 16.51
CA THR A 198 7.82 -8.79 16.32
C THR A 198 7.05 -8.99 15.01
N HIS A 199 7.48 -9.98 14.22
CA HIS A 199 6.75 -10.46 13.05
C HIS A 199 5.81 -11.60 13.49
N TYR A 200 4.52 -11.51 13.18
CA TYR A 200 3.61 -12.63 13.41
C TYR A 200 3.67 -13.61 12.24
N GLU A 201 4.52 -14.64 12.35
CA GLU A 201 4.32 -15.86 11.59
C GLU A 201 3.07 -16.56 12.08
N SER A 202 2.23 -17.00 11.15
CA SER A 202 0.97 -17.65 11.49
C SER A 202 0.99 -19.07 10.93
N SER A 203 1.07 -20.08 11.80
CA SER A 203 0.83 -21.48 11.43
C SER A 203 -0.66 -21.71 11.27
N LEU A 204 -1.07 -22.39 10.19
CA LEU A 204 -2.45 -22.87 9.97
C LEU A 204 -2.66 -24.20 10.69
#